data_AF-A0A1A8RHZ9-F1
#
_entry.id   AF-A0A1A8RHZ9-F1
#
_cell.length_a   1.000
_cell.length_b   1.000
_cell.length_c   1.000
_cell.angle_alpha   90.00
_cell.angle_beta   90.00
_cell.angle_gamma   90.00
#
_symmetry.space_group_name_H-M   'P 1'
#
loop_
_entity.id
_entity.type
_entity.pdbx_description
1 polymer ?
#
loop_
_entity_poly.entity_id
_entity_poly.type
_entity_poly.pdbx_seq_one_letter_code
_entity_poly.pdbx_strand_id
1 'polypeptide(L)' 'LFLHCVILHGLPNFDAATRVCRPYIKVYQGMQAVYSSGVYHVGAGHRDRVCIILEPAQLLKGDIMIKC' A
#
# COMPACT_ATOMS: atom_id res chain seq x y z
N LEU A 1 -8.82 -3.48 -16.21
CA LEU A 1 -8.40 -4.40 -15.12
C LEU A 1 -8.93 -3.83 -13.81
N PHE A 2 -9.32 -4.65 -12.84
CA PHE A 2 -9.65 -4.17 -11.49
C PHE A 2 -8.53 -4.56 -10.51
N LEU A 3 -8.03 -3.60 -9.74
CA LEU A 3 -7.07 -3.83 -8.65
C LEU A 3 -7.83 -3.99 -7.34
N HIS A 4 -7.78 -5.20 -6.78
CA HIS A 4 -8.47 -5.54 -5.53
C HIS A 4 -7.58 -5.39 -4.30
N CYS A 5 -6.28 -5.69 -4.42
CA CYS A 5 -5.36 -5.59 -3.30
C CYS A 5 -3.91 -5.35 -3.75
N VAL A 6 -3.13 -4.76 -2.84
CA VAL A 6 -1.67 -4.69 -2.92
C VAL A 6 -1.10 -5.40 -1.69
N ILE A 7 -0.20 -6.35 -1.91
CA ILE A 7 0.50 -7.05 -0.83
C ILE A 7 1.95 -6.55 -0.82
N LEU A 8 2.33 -5.88 0.27
CA LEU A 8 3.71 -5.48 0.50
C LEU A 8 4.40 -6.58 1.29
N HIS A 9 5.57 -7.00 0.83
CA HIS A 9 6.44 -7.99 1.47
C HIS A 9 7.75 -7.32 1.91
N GLY A 10 8.39 -7.82 2.97
CA GLY A 10 9.69 -7.30 3.42
C GLY A 10 9.55 -5.89 3.96
N LEU A 11 8.65 -5.69 4.92
CA LEU A 11 8.32 -4.37 5.40
C LEU A 11 9.53 -3.74 6.09
N PRO A 12 10.00 -2.58 5.60
CA PRO A 12 11.17 -1.92 6.17
C PRO A 12 10.88 -1.47 7.60
N ASN A 13 11.88 -1.65 8.44
CA ASN A 13 11.82 -1.28 9.84
C ASN A 13 12.29 0.18 10.00
N PHE A 14 11.39 1.13 9.75
CA PHE A 14 11.74 2.56 9.67
C PHE A 14 12.08 3.19 11.02
N ASP A 15 11.57 2.65 12.12
CA ASP A 15 11.90 3.10 13.48
C ASP A 15 12.67 2.01 14.21
N ALA A 16 13.98 2.21 14.36
CA ALA A 16 14.87 1.26 15.03
C ALA A 16 14.52 1.05 16.52
N ALA A 17 13.86 2.02 17.17
CA ALA A 17 13.46 1.94 18.57
C ALA A 17 12.11 1.25 18.75
N THR A 18 11.09 1.58 17.94
CA THR A 18 9.73 1.03 18.11
C THR A 18 9.44 -0.18 17.22
N ARG A 19 10.27 -0.41 16.20
CA ARG A 19 10.06 -1.41 15.14
C ARG A 19 8.70 -1.32 14.45
N VAL A 20 8.17 -0.11 14.31
CA VAL A 20 6.86 0.15 13.68
C VAL A 20 7.06 0.64 12.25
N CYS A 21 6.28 0.09 11.32
CA CYS A 21 6.18 0.55 9.94
C CYS A 21 4.76 1.09 9.70
N ARG A 22 4.65 2.25 9.01
CA ARG A 22 3.36 2.90 8.74
C ARG A 22 3.10 3.12 7.24
N PRO A 23 2.94 2.05 6.44
CA PRO A 23 2.80 2.19 5.00
C PRO A 23 1.44 2.75 4.63
N TYR A 24 1.41 3.52 3.55
CA TYR A 24 0.21 3.88 2.81
C TYR A 24 0.56 3.84 1.33
N ILE A 25 -0.42 3.65 0.46
CA ILE A 25 -0.18 3.65 -0.99
C ILE A 25 -1.03 4.70 -1.68
N LYS A 26 -0.49 5.24 -2.77
CA LYS A 26 -1.24 6.00 -3.78
C LYS A 26 -1.10 5.31 -5.13
N VAL A 27 -2.22 5.16 -5.83
CA VAL A 27 -2.28 4.62 -7.19
C VAL A 27 -2.56 5.76 -8.15
N TYR A 28 -1.77 5.84 -9.21
CA TYR A 28 -1.85 6.85 -10.23
C TYR A 28 -2.08 6.22 -11.60
N GLN A 29 -2.90 6.87 -12.41
CA GLN A 29 -3.01 6.60 -13.85
C GLN A 29 -2.58 7.87 -14.58
N GLY A 30 -1.52 7.77 -15.38
CA GLY A 30 -0.77 8.96 -15.81
C GLY A 30 -0.31 9.78 -14.59
N MET A 31 -0.68 11.05 -14.54
CA MET A 31 -0.35 11.95 -13.42
C MET A 31 -1.50 12.14 -12.42
N GLN A 32 -2.64 11.46 -12.58
CA GLN A 32 -3.81 11.58 -11.71
C GLN A 32 -3.80 10.49 -10.63
N ALA A 33 -3.93 10.87 -9.36
CA ALA A 33 -4.17 9.94 -8.28
C ALA A 33 -5.61 9.41 -8.37
N VAL A 34 -5.77 8.11 -8.54
CA VAL A 34 -7.08 7.44 -8.67
C VAL A 34 -7.48 6.70 -7.40
N TYR A 35 -6.53 6.41 -6.51
CA TYR A 35 -6.80 5.83 -5.19
C TYR A 35 -5.71 6.24 -4.17
N SER A 36 -6.11 6.42 -2.92
CA SER A 36 -5.21 6.59 -1.77
C SER A 36 -5.69 5.68 -0.64
N SER A 37 -4.81 4.85 -0.10
CA SER A 37 -5.15 4.06 1.09
C SER A 37 -5.14 4.93 2.34
N GLY A 38 -5.71 4.41 3.42
CA GLY A 38 -5.37 4.85 4.77
C GLY A 38 -3.93 4.47 5.16
N VAL A 39 -3.47 4.99 6.29
CA VAL A 39 -2.17 4.64 6.88
C VAL A 39 -2.33 3.37 7.71
N TYR A 40 -1.59 2.33 7.34
CA TYR A 40 -1.55 1.07 8.10
C TYR A 40 -0.57 1.19 9.26
N HIS A 41 -0.81 0.46 10.34
CA HIS A 41 0.09 0.41 11.49
C HIS A 41 0.59 -1.01 11.66
N VAL A 42 1.83 -1.26 11.29
CA VAL A 42 2.47 -2.57 11.35
C VAL A 42 3.49 -2.57 12.48
N GLY A 43 3.19 -3.27 13.57
CA GLY A 43 4.09 -3.44 14.71
C GLY A 43 4.93 -4.72 14.65
N ALA A 44 5.78 -4.91 15.66
CA ALA A 44 6.79 -5.98 15.75
C ALA A 44 6.26 -7.44 15.69
N GLY A 45 4.95 -7.66 15.83
CA GLY A 45 4.32 -9.00 15.77
C GLY A 45 3.75 -9.40 14.40
N HIS A 46 3.87 -8.56 13.37
CA HIS A 46 3.31 -8.84 12.05
C HIS A 46 4.20 -9.76 11.21
N ARG A 47 3.57 -10.51 10.28
CA ARG A 47 4.20 -11.50 9.39
C ARG A 47 5.08 -10.92 8.27
N ASP A 48 5.74 -9.79 8.51
CA ASP A 48 6.58 -9.07 7.53
C ASP A 48 5.86 -8.77 6.19
N ARG A 49 4.52 -8.70 6.26
CA ARG A 49 3.63 -8.51 5.12
C ARG A 49 2.41 -7.72 5.55
N VAL A 50 1.92 -6.85 4.67
CA VAL A 50 0.62 -6.17 4.83
C VAL A 50 -0.16 -6.27 3.53
N CYS A 51 -1.45 -6.55 3.66
CA CYS A 51 -2.39 -6.56 2.53
C CYS A 51 -3.26 -5.32 2.63
N ILE A 52 -3.19 -4.47 1.61
CA ILE A 52 -4.00 -3.27 1.46
C ILE A 52 -5.12 -3.60 0.49
N ILE A 53 -6.34 -3.74 1.01
CA ILE A 53 -7.54 -4.02 0.20
C ILE A 53 -8.11 -2.70 -0.32
N LEU A 54 -8.45 -2.66 -1.61
CA LEU A 54 -9.11 -1.53 -2.24
C LEU A 54 -10.62 -1.84 -2.29
N GLU A 55 -11.40 -1.07 -1.53
CA GLU A 55 -12.86 -1.16 -1.53
C GLU A 55 -13.48 0.21 -1.90
N PRO A 56 -14.17 0.31 -3.05
CA PRO A 56 -14.33 -0.73 -4.08
C PRO A 56 -13.01 -1.03 -4.82
N ALA A 57 -12.98 -2.15 -5.55
CA ALA A 57 -11.83 -2.47 -6.41
C ALA A 57 -11.61 -1.37 -7.45
N GLN A 58 -10.36 -0.96 -7.63
CA GLN A 58 -10.04 0.18 -8.48
C GLN A 58 -9.97 -0.24 -9.95
N LEU A 59 -10.81 0.34 -10.81
CA LEU A 59 -10.67 0.18 -12.25
C LEU A 59 -9.38 0.88 -12.71
N LEU A 60 -8.53 0.15 -13.43
CA LEU A 60 -7.27 0.62 -13.99
C LEU A 60 -7.20 0.38 -15.50
N LYS A 61 -6.55 1.31 -16.19
CA LYS A 61 -6.33 1.37 -17.64
C LYS A 61 -5.02 2.11 -17.97
N GLY A 62 -4.26 1.59 -18.94
CA GLY A 62 -3.03 2.23 -19.40
C GLY A 62 -1.89 2.15 -18.39
N ASP A 63 -1.04 3.18 -18.36
CA ASP A 63 0.12 3.25 -17.47
C ASP A 63 -0.30 3.55 -16.04
N ILE A 64 0.23 2.74 -15.11
CA ILE A 64 -0.12 2.76 -13.69
C ILE A 64 1.16 2.93 -12.88
N MET A 65 1.16 3.87 -11.94
CA MET A 65 2.18 3.98 -10.91
C MET A 65 1.57 3.71 -9.54
N ILE A 66 2.19 2.81 -8.78
CA ILE A 66 1.85 2.56 -7.38
C ILE A 66 3.03 3.05 -6.54
N LYS A 67 2.76 3.99 -5.62
CA LYS A 67 3.76 4.56 -4.72
C LYS A 67 3.40 4.25 -3.28
N CYS A 68 4.35 3.70 -2.53
CA CYS A 68 4.31 3.55 -1.07
C CYS A 68 5.11 4.66 -0.40
#